data_AF-A0A7L4RAJ0-F1
#
_entry.id   AF-A0A7L4RAJ0-F1
#
_cell.length_a   1.000
_cell.length_b   1.000
_cell.length_c   1.000
_cell.angle_alpha   90.00
_cell.angle_beta   90.00
_cell.angle_gamma   90.00
#
_symmetry.space_group_name_H-M   'P 1'
#
loop_
_entity.id
_entity.type
_entity.pdbx_description
1 polymer ?
#
loop_
_entity_poly.entity_id
_entity_poly.type
_entity_poly.pdbx_seq_one_letter_code
_entity_poly.pdbx_strand_id
1 'polypeptide(L)' 'MFVKELTLKNFKSFKSANLHFGGGFNCVVGPNGSGKSNSIDALLFAFGENSLRSMRVKKIADLIFHTSP' A
#
# COMPACT_ATOMS: atom_id res chain seq x y z
N MET A 1 -1.48 -20.94 2.45
CA MET A 1 -1.49 -19.75 3.32
C MET A 1 -1.48 -18.51 2.44
N PHE A 2 -2.31 -17.50 2.72
CA PHE A 2 -2.37 -16.24 1.96
C PHE A 2 -2.80 -15.08 2.87
N VAL A 3 -2.51 -13.84 2.48
CA VAL A 3 -3.01 -12.64 3.18
C VAL A 3 -4.50 -12.54 2.92
N LYS A 4 -5.35 -12.56 3.95
CA LYS A 4 -6.81 -12.47 3.79
C LYS A 4 -7.32 -11.04 3.58
N GLU A 5 -6.69 -10.08 4.25
CA GLU A 5 -7.14 -8.70 4.31
C GLU A 5 -5.96 -7.75 4.53
N LEU A 6 -6.02 -6.57 3.90
CA LEU A 6 -5.13 -5.45 4.13
C LEU A 6 -5.96 -4.21 4.41
N THR A 7 -5.97 -3.78 5.68
CA THR A 7 -6.60 -2.52 6.11
C THR A 7 -5.55 -1.43 6.21
N LEU A 8 -5.76 -0.34 5.47
CA LEU A 8 -4.87 0.81 5.37
C LEU A 8 -5.52 2.04 5.98
N LYS A 9 -4.76 2.76 6.81
CA LYS A 9 -5.17 4.05 7.38
C LYS A 9 -4.02 5.02 7.28
N ASN A 10 -4.28 6.19 6.69
CA ASN A 10 -3.30 7.25 6.48
C ASN A 10 -1.99 6.74 5.85
N PHE A 11 -2.07 5.93 4.79
CA PHE A 11 -0.91 5.35 4.12
C PHE A 11 -0.80 5.82 2.66
N LYS A 12 0.23 6.60 2.34
CA LYS A 12 0.53 7.15 1.00
C LYS A 12 -0.68 7.81 0.32
N SER A 13 -1.27 7.14 -0.68
CA SER A 13 -2.44 7.63 -1.42
C SER A 13 -3.77 7.26 -0.75
N PHE A 14 -3.74 6.42 0.28
CA PHE A 14 -4.92 5.91 0.96
C PHE A 14 -5.13 6.63 2.29
N LYS A 15 -6.14 7.50 2.35
CA LYS A 15 -6.64 8.02 3.64
C LYS A 15 -7.23 6.89 4.48
N SER A 16 -8.04 6.05 3.85
CA SER A 16 -8.60 4.81 4.41
C SER A 16 -8.88 3.85 3.26
N ALA A 17 -8.55 2.57 3.42
CA ALA A 17 -8.92 1.51 2.48
C ALA A 17 -8.99 0.15 3.19
N ASN A 18 -9.87 -0.72 2.72
CA ASN A 18 -9.91 -2.13 3.13
C ASN A 18 -9.88 -2.99 1.86
N LEU A 19 -8.85 -3.83 1.73
CA LEU A 19 -8.66 -4.72 0.60
C LEU A 19 -8.81 -6.17 1.08
N HIS A 20 -9.79 -6.88 0.52
CA HIS A 20 -9.98 -8.29 0.75
C HIS A 20 -9.34 -9.11 -0.37
N PHE A 21 -8.62 -10.16 0.00
CA PHE A 21 -8.00 -11.07 -0.97
C PHE A 21 -8.65 -12.45 -0.87
N GLY A 22 -8.86 -13.08 -2.02
CA GLY A 22 -9.23 -14.48 -2.12
C GLY A 22 -8.01 -15.38 -2.15
N GLY A 23 -8.23 -16.69 -1.98
CA GLY A 23 -7.22 -17.68 -2.34
C GLY A 23 -6.96 -17.70 -3.85
N GLY A 24 -5.74 -18.05 -4.25
CA GLY A 24 -5.35 -18.10 -5.66
C GLY A 24 -4.88 -16.73 -6.19
N PHE A 25 -5.29 -16.40 -7.42
CA PHE A 25 -4.84 -15.19 -8.11
C PHE A 25 -5.77 -14.01 -7.86
N ASN A 26 -5.20 -12.88 -7.43
CA ASN A 26 -5.93 -11.64 -7.19
C ASN A 26 -5.41 -10.56 -8.14
N CYS A 27 -6.31 -9.72 -8.66
CA CYS A 27 -5.96 -8.63 -9.56
C CYS A 27 -6.33 -7.27 -8.93
N VAL A 28 -5.38 -6.33 -8.92
CA VAL A 28 -5.60 -4.95 -8.46
C VAL A 28 -5.63 -4.03 -9.67
N VAL A 29 -6.80 -3.45 -9.97
CA VAL A 29 -7.04 -2.62 -11.15
C VAL A 29 -7.52 -1.22 -10.78
N GLY A 30 -7.42 -0.28 -11.73
CA GLY A 30 -7.85 1.12 -11.56
C GLY A 30 -7.02 2.12 -12.36
N PRO A 31 -7.43 3.40 -12.43
CA PRO A 31 -6.73 4.45 -13.18
C PRO A 31 -5.29 4.69 -12.74
N ASN A 32 -4.46 5.26 -13.61
CA ASN A 32 -3.10 5.66 -13.22
C ASN A 32 -3.14 6.72 -12.11
N GLY A 33 -2.25 6.58 -11.12
CA GLY A 33 -2.25 7.44 -9.93
C GLY A 33 -3.24 7.06 -8.82
N SER A 34 -4.12 6.06 -9.02
CA SER A 34 -5.13 5.68 -8.01
C SER A 34 -4.58 4.93 -6.77
N GLY A 35 -3.27 4.76 -6.66
CA GLY A 35 -2.65 4.10 -5.51
C GLY A 35 -2.46 2.58 -5.61
N LYS A 36 -2.77 1.94 -6.75
CA LYS A 36 -2.63 0.47 -6.93
C LYS A 36 -1.30 -0.10 -6.43
N SER A 37 -0.18 0.49 -6.85
CA SER A 37 1.15 0.04 -6.44
C SER A 37 1.43 0.34 -4.96
N ASN A 38 0.80 1.35 -4.37
CA ASN A 38 0.96 1.67 -2.95
C ASN A 38 0.37 0.58 -2.04
N SER A 39 -0.57 -0.23 -2.53
CA SER A 39 -1.03 -1.42 -1.80
C SER A 39 0.09 -2.45 -1.64
N ILE A 40 0.99 -2.57 -2.63
CA ILE A 40 2.18 -3.44 -2.54
C ILE A 40 3.21 -2.84 -1.58
N ASP A 41 3.42 -1.51 -1.60
CA ASP A 41 4.32 -0.87 -0.63
C ASP A 41 3.84 -1.07 0.81
N ALA A 42 2.52 -1.07 1.03
CA ALA A 42 1.96 -1.34 2.35
C ALA A 42 2.23 -2.77 2.82
N LEU A 43 2.13 -3.75 1.92
CA LEU A 43 2.49 -5.15 2.22
C LEU A 43 3.98 -5.27 2.54
N LEU A 44 4.86 -4.64 1.74
CA LEU A 44 6.30 -4.62 1.99
C LEU A 44 6.62 -4.02 3.37
N PHE A 45 6.01 -2.87 3.69
CA PHE A 45 6.16 -2.23 4.98
C PHE A 45 5.69 -3.14 6.13
N ALA A 46 4.50 -3.75 6.00
CA ALA A 46 3.96 -4.66 7.01
C ALA A 46 4.80 -5.92 7.21
N PHE A 47 5.51 -6.38 6.17
CA PHE A 47 6.45 -7.49 6.24
C PHE A 47 7.85 -7.10 6.74
N GLY A 48 8.06 -5.84 7.12
CA GLY A 48 9.32 -5.37 7.71
C GLY A 48 10.41 -5.04 6.68
N GLU A 49 10.03 -4.70 5.44
CA GLU A 49 10.97 -4.14 4.47
C GLU A 49 11.60 -2.85 5.01
N ASN A 50 12.93 -2.79 5.01
CA ASN A 50 13.70 -1.65 5.54
C ASN A 50 14.21 -0.73 4.42
N SER A 51 14.21 -1.18 3.17
CA SER A 51 14.66 -0.41 2.02
C SER A 51 13.63 0.65 1.62
N LEU A 52 13.97 1.93 1.87
CA LEU A 52 13.19 3.08 1.40
C LEU A 52 13.00 3.08 -0.12
N ARG A 53 14.01 2.60 -0.85
CA ARG A 53 13.97 2.46 -2.31
C ARG A 53 12.94 1.42 -2.75
N SER A 54 12.87 0.28 -2.06
CA SER A 54 11.88 -0.78 -2.33
C SER A 54 10.46 -0.26 -2.09
N MET A 55 10.27 0.50 -1.01
CA MET A 55 9.00 1.16 -0.70
C MET A 55 8.77 2.47 -1.46
N ARG A 56 9.66 2.88 -2.37
CA ARG A 56 9.50 4.05 -3.26
C ARG A 56 9.22 5.35 -2.48
N VAL A 57 9.98 5.58 -1.42
CA VAL A 57 9.94 6.79 -0.58
C VAL A 57 11.34 7.35 -0.37
N LYS A 58 11.46 8.64 -0.06
CA LYS A 58 12.76 9.26 0.29
C LYS A 58 12.97 9.32 1.79
N LYS A 59 11.88 9.45 2.55
CA LYS A 59 11.85 9.46 4.01
C LYS A 59 10.74 8.51 4.49
N ILE A 60 10.91 7.90 5.66
CA ILE A 60 9.85 7.06 6.27
C ILE A 60 8.54 7.84 6.43
N ALA A 61 8.62 9.14 6.76
CA ALA A 61 7.44 9.99 6.89
C ALA A 61 6.60 10.10 5.60
N ASP A 62 7.20 9.89 4.43
CA ASP A 62 6.49 9.92 3.14
C ASP A 62 5.54 8.72 2.96
N LEU A 63 5.57 7.74 3.87
CA LEU A 63 4.59 6.65 3.95
C LEU A 63 3.24 7.13 4.50
N ILE A 64 3.20 8.26 5.20
CA ILE A 64 1.97 8.79 5.79
C ILE A 64 1.17 9.50 4.69
N PHE A 65 -0.15 9.32 4.69
CA PHE A 65 -1.04 10.02 3.76
C PHE A 65 -0.89 11.53 3.89
N HIS A 66 -0.70 12.22 2.77
CA HIS A 66 -0.65 13.67 2.70
C HIS A 66 -1.74 14.13 1.73
N THR A 67 -2.61 15.02 2.19
CA THR A 67 -3.44 15.81 1.27
C THR A 67 -2.51 16.85 0.65
N SER A 68 -2.28 16.79 -0.66
CA SER A 68 -1.80 17.98 -1.35
C SER A 68 -2.78 19.13 -1.06
N PRO A 69 -2.30 20.36 -0.83
CA PRO A 69 -3.17 21.54 -0.89
C PRO A 69 -3.81 21.68 -2.27
#